data_AF-A0A7C1CQT4-F1
#
_entry.id   AF-A0A7C1CQT4-F1
#
_cell.length_a   1.000
_cell.length_b   1.000
_cell.length_c   1.000
_cell.angle_alpha   90.00
_cell.angle_beta   90.00
_cell.angle_gamma   90.00
#
_symmetry.space_group_name_H-M   'P 1'
#
loop_
_entity.id
_entity.type
_entity.pdbx_description
1 polymer ?
#
loop_
_entity_poly.entity_id
_entity_poly.type
_entity_poly.pdbx_seq_one_letter_code
_entity_poly.pdbx_strand_id
1 'polypeptide(L)'
;MNMRKIKNISIILFMALGIVACTKDFLELQPLTERVEDNFYKTEKDAFEAVVSIYDVLQWQCGGGYHPWDLVSNILSDDAFAGGSGPGDRPGLVRMGKFSNYTNDEEPLGIWKDRFTGIYRANLFLTKVDGVDFKTEELKTRLTAEARFLRGYFYFELVQFYGNVPLILKPLTPSEYQQAAADPADVYNQIASDLYYAYQNLPATITAAEKGRASKWAAGALLARVYLFHKGYGKGVLDITTDLKADDKTFTETDIETIIDDIVENSGHGLVPDYANLWGVANKNNLESIFEIQHTHKADWGDWVWRNGTEGNWTVVMSGFRGVEDPIYESGWSFQPASQSLVDEFEPGDPRYSVSILDAAAE
;
A
#
# COMPACT_ATOMS: atom_id res chain seq x y z
N MET A 1 44.92 39.68 -52.20
CA MET A 1 44.22 38.38 -52.07
C MET A 1 42.89 38.48 -52.81
N ASN A 2 42.61 37.56 -53.74
CA ASN A 2 41.50 37.70 -54.71
C ASN A 2 40.15 37.67 -53.97
N MET A 3 39.28 38.69 -54.14
CA MET A 3 38.05 38.87 -53.35
C MET A 3 37.10 37.66 -53.41
N ARG A 4 37.11 36.91 -54.51
CA ARG A 4 36.37 35.63 -54.63
C ARG A 4 36.90 34.53 -53.71
N LYS A 5 38.22 34.46 -53.46
CA LYS A 5 38.81 33.50 -52.54
C LYS A 5 38.48 33.83 -51.08
N ILE A 6 38.45 35.13 -50.73
CA ILE A 6 38.04 35.59 -49.39
C ILE A 6 36.57 35.24 -49.15
N LYS A 7 35.68 35.54 -50.12
CA LYS A 7 34.25 35.22 -50.00
C LYS A 7 34.00 33.72 -49.85
N ASN A 8 34.72 32.87 -50.59
CA ASN A 8 34.58 31.42 -50.49
C ASN A 8 35.14 30.86 -49.16
N ILE A 9 36.25 31.41 -48.66
CA ILE A 9 36.80 31.04 -47.34
C ILE A 9 35.85 31.47 -46.21
N SER A 10 35.26 32.66 -46.30
CA SER A 10 34.26 33.14 -45.34
C SER A 10 33.00 32.27 -45.32
N ILE A 11 32.51 31.82 -46.49
CA ILE A 11 31.35 30.92 -46.57
C ILE A 11 31.65 29.55 -45.95
N ILE A 12 32.83 29.00 -46.21
CA ILE A 12 33.25 27.70 -45.63
C ILE A 12 33.43 27.81 -44.11
N LEU A 13 33.99 28.92 -43.61
CA LEU A 13 34.15 29.16 -42.18
C LEU A 13 32.80 29.35 -41.47
N PHE A 14 31.85 30.03 -42.10
CA PHE A 14 30.49 30.20 -41.58
C PHE A 14 29.68 28.89 -41.58
N MET A 15 29.90 28.04 -42.58
CA MET A 15 29.28 26.71 -42.68
C MET A 15 29.88 25.72 -41.68
N ALA A 16 31.18 25.83 -41.37
CA ALA A 16 31.83 25.05 -40.32
C ALA A 16 31.38 25.44 -38.91
N LEU A 17 31.06 26.73 -38.67
CA LEU A 17 30.48 27.22 -37.41
C LEU A 17 29.05 26.69 -37.15
N GLY A 18 28.29 26.39 -38.20
CA GLY A 18 26.94 25.84 -38.08
C GLY A 18 26.88 24.37 -37.62
N ILE A 19 27.96 23.61 -37.80
CA ILE A 19 28.01 22.18 -37.45
C ILE A 19 28.36 21.98 -35.97
N VAL A 20 29.00 22.96 -35.32
CA VAL A 20 29.39 22.91 -33.89
C VAL A 20 28.31 23.48 -32.96
N ALA A 21 27.31 24.19 -33.49
CA ALA A 21 26.26 24.84 -32.70
C ALA A 21 25.06 23.93 -32.35
N CYS A 22 25.01 22.71 -32.86
CA CYS A 22 23.98 21.73 -32.53
C CYS A 22 24.59 20.52 -31.81
N THR A 23 25.13 20.74 -30.62
CA THR A 23 25.33 19.64 -29.66
C THR A 23 23.96 19.25 -29.10
N LYS A 24 23.71 17.95 -28.94
CA LYS A 24 22.41 17.40 -28.48
C LYS A 24 21.92 18.04 -27.17
N ASP A 25 22.84 18.48 -26.32
CA ASP A 25 22.59 19.15 -25.04
C ASP A 25 21.82 20.49 -25.16
N PHE A 26 21.82 21.15 -26.33
CA PHE A 26 21.00 22.36 -26.54
C PHE A 26 19.53 22.04 -26.87
N LEU A 27 19.26 20.83 -27.38
CA LEU A 27 17.91 20.39 -27.76
C LEU A 27 17.22 19.57 -26.66
N GLU A 28 17.98 18.95 -25.76
CA GLU A 28 17.47 18.26 -24.58
C GLU A 28 17.60 19.16 -23.33
N LEU A 29 16.80 20.23 -23.30
CA LEU A 29 16.64 21.03 -22.09
C LEU A 29 15.82 20.22 -21.07
N GLN A 30 16.50 19.51 -20.17
CA GLN A 30 15.88 19.00 -18.95
C GLN A 30 15.37 20.22 -18.15
N PRO A 31 14.10 20.24 -17.70
CA PRO A 31 13.57 21.38 -17.00
C PRO A 31 14.36 21.62 -15.70
N LEU A 32 15.16 22.69 -15.67
CA LEU A 32 16.06 23.01 -14.56
C LEU A 32 15.33 23.30 -13.24
N THR A 33 14.03 23.60 -13.34
CA THR A 33 13.16 23.97 -12.21
C THR A 33 12.07 22.96 -11.92
N GLU A 34 11.89 21.94 -12.77
CA GLU A 34 10.88 20.90 -12.53
C GLU A 34 11.56 19.63 -12.01
N ARG A 35 10.94 19.00 -11.02
CA ARG A 35 11.38 17.70 -10.50
C ARG A 35 10.82 16.63 -11.42
N VAL A 36 11.67 16.05 -12.25
CA VAL A 36 11.35 14.94 -13.16
C VAL A 36 12.16 13.71 -12.75
N GLU A 37 11.72 12.52 -13.15
CA GLU A 37 12.37 11.26 -12.72
C GLU A 37 13.89 11.26 -12.92
N ASP A 38 14.37 11.78 -14.07
CA ASP A 38 15.78 11.86 -14.45
C ASP A 38 16.63 12.71 -13.49
N ASN A 39 16.03 13.70 -12.81
CA ASN A 39 16.74 14.62 -11.94
C ASN A 39 16.38 14.49 -10.45
N PHE A 40 15.41 13.62 -10.11
CA PHE A 40 14.86 13.47 -8.76
C PHE A 40 15.72 12.62 -7.83
N TYR A 41 16.13 11.41 -8.22
CA TYR A 41 16.80 10.46 -7.30
C TYR A 41 18.29 10.76 -7.08
N LYS A 42 18.60 11.88 -6.41
CA LYS A 42 19.98 12.33 -6.20
C LYS A 42 20.40 12.37 -4.75
N THR A 43 19.52 12.82 -3.85
CA THR A 43 19.88 13.07 -2.45
C THR A 43 19.10 12.17 -1.49
N GLU A 44 19.59 12.03 -0.25
CA GLU A 44 18.88 11.36 0.84
C GLU A 44 17.44 11.87 1.03
N LYS A 45 17.22 13.18 0.82
CA LYS A 45 15.90 13.79 0.91
C LYS A 45 14.97 13.28 -0.19
N ASP A 46 15.48 13.15 -1.42
CA ASP A 46 14.70 12.62 -2.54
C ASP A 46 14.36 11.15 -2.31
N ALA A 47 15.31 10.36 -1.82
CA ALA A 47 15.05 8.96 -1.44
C ALA A 47 13.99 8.84 -0.34
N PHE A 48 14.07 9.69 0.69
CA PHE A 48 13.07 9.73 1.76
C PHE A 48 11.69 10.07 1.22
N GLU A 49 11.57 11.13 0.41
CA GLU A 49 10.29 11.54 -0.21
C GLU A 49 9.73 10.47 -1.14
N ALA A 50 10.57 9.77 -1.89
CA ALA A 50 10.15 8.62 -2.69
C ALA A 50 9.53 7.52 -1.82
N VAL A 51 10.17 7.15 -0.71
CA VAL A 51 9.61 6.14 0.20
C VAL A 51 8.31 6.61 0.83
N VAL A 52 8.21 7.90 1.23
CA VAL A 52 6.94 8.48 1.72
C VAL A 52 5.83 8.36 0.68
N SER A 53 6.14 8.56 -0.61
CA SER A 53 5.16 8.37 -1.67
C SER A 53 4.69 6.91 -1.80
N ILE A 54 5.47 5.92 -1.37
CA ILE A 54 5.01 4.53 -1.34
C ILE A 54 4.01 4.34 -0.18
N TYR A 55 4.30 4.88 1.01
CA TYR A 55 3.40 4.83 2.16
C TYR A 55 2.06 5.53 1.91
N ASP A 56 2.08 6.65 1.19
CA ASP A 56 0.87 7.40 0.79
C ASP A 56 -0.21 6.49 0.18
N VAL A 57 0.18 5.52 -0.65
CA VAL A 57 -0.76 4.59 -1.32
C VAL A 57 -1.54 3.71 -0.33
N LEU A 58 -1.02 3.46 0.88
CA LEU A 58 -1.76 2.69 1.91
C LEU A 58 -3.06 3.39 2.32
N GLN A 59 -3.11 4.72 2.23
CA GLN A 59 -4.27 5.51 2.62
C GLN A 59 -5.34 5.59 1.53
N TRP A 60 -5.07 5.05 0.33
CA TRP A 60 -5.97 5.18 -0.81
C TRP A 60 -7.19 4.27 -0.66
N GLN A 61 -8.36 4.90 -0.56
CA GLN A 61 -9.64 4.25 -0.26
C GLN A 61 -10.76 4.56 -1.27
N CYS A 62 -10.47 5.38 -2.30
CA CYS A 62 -11.42 5.71 -3.37
C CYS A 62 -10.71 5.84 -4.72
N GLY A 63 -11.46 6.02 -5.82
CA GLY A 63 -10.89 6.19 -7.17
C GLY A 63 -11.84 5.85 -8.31
N GLY A 64 -13.08 6.31 -8.19
CA GLY A 64 -14.22 5.87 -8.98
C GLY A 64 -15.22 5.10 -8.13
N GLY A 65 -14.73 4.14 -7.34
CA GLY A 65 -15.49 3.38 -6.33
C GLY A 65 -15.09 3.75 -4.89
N TYR A 66 -15.72 3.07 -3.93
CA TYR A 66 -15.32 3.08 -2.52
C TYR A 66 -14.71 1.74 -2.16
N HIS A 67 -13.46 1.75 -1.75
CA HIS A 67 -12.72 0.54 -1.39
C HIS A 67 -11.82 0.70 -0.15
N PRO A 68 -12.30 1.31 0.97
CA PRO A 68 -11.67 1.05 2.26
C PRO A 68 -11.52 -0.45 2.47
N TRP A 69 -10.33 -0.87 2.91
CA TRP A 69 -9.99 -2.29 3.00
C TRP A 69 -10.95 -3.07 3.90
N ASP A 70 -11.24 -2.53 5.08
CA ASP A 70 -12.18 -3.08 6.06
C ASP A 70 -13.62 -3.16 5.53
N LEU A 71 -14.11 -2.11 4.85
CA LEU A 71 -15.44 -2.11 4.24
C LEU A 71 -15.58 -3.30 3.29
N VAL A 72 -14.60 -3.43 2.39
CA VAL A 72 -14.63 -4.47 1.36
C VAL A 72 -14.43 -5.84 1.98
N SER A 73 -13.51 -5.99 2.93
CA SER A 73 -13.25 -7.27 3.58
C SER A 73 -14.44 -7.74 4.41
N ASN A 74 -15.11 -6.86 5.16
CA ASN A 74 -16.29 -7.20 5.96
C ASN A 74 -17.48 -7.63 5.08
N ILE A 75 -17.64 -7.02 3.91
CA ILE A 75 -18.68 -7.40 2.95
C ILE A 75 -18.39 -8.78 2.33
N LEU A 76 -17.12 -9.08 2.05
CA LEU A 76 -16.68 -10.40 1.56
C LEU A 76 -16.65 -11.46 2.67
N SER A 77 -16.54 -10.99 3.92
CA SER A 77 -16.92 -11.57 5.21
C SER A 77 -18.00 -12.61 5.17
N ASP A 78 -19.20 -12.08 4.87
CA ASP A 78 -20.47 -12.38 5.55
C ASP A 78 -20.70 -11.68 6.91
N ASP A 79 -19.70 -10.96 7.43
CA ASP A 79 -19.80 -10.14 8.65
C ASP A 79 -20.66 -8.87 8.47
N ALA A 80 -20.73 -8.33 7.25
CA ALA A 80 -21.51 -7.13 6.94
C ALA A 80 -22.17 -7.20 5.57
N PHE A 81 -23.26 -6.45 5.40
CA PHE A 81 -23.85 -6.22 4.07
C PHE A 81 -23.23 -4.99 3.40
N ALA A 82 -23.38 -4.85 2.08
CA ALA A 82 -22.90 -3.64 1.41
C ALA A 82 -23.55 -2.36 1.97
N GLY A 83 -24.85 -2.37 2.26
CA GLY A 83 -25.56 -1.23 2.85
C GLY A 83 -25.71 -0.04 1.88
N GLY A 84 -25.54 1.17 2.40
CA GLY A 84 -25.70 2.43 1.67
C GLY A 84 -27.09 3.03 1.81
N SER A 85 -27.49 3.89 0.87
CA SER A 85 -28.88 4.41 0.82
C SER A 85 -29.91 3.37 0.33
N GLY A 86 -29.44 2.20 -0.11
CA GLY A 86 -30.26 1.10 -0.62
C GLY A 86 -29.52 0.30 -1.70
N PRO A 87 -30.15 -0.75 -2.27
CA PRO A 87 -29.48 -1.69 -3.19
C PRO A 87 -28.90 -1.10 -4.48
N GLY A 88 -29.28 0.13 -4.84
CA GLY A 88 -28.76 0.86 -6.00
C GLY A 88 -27.58 1.78 -5.68
N ASP A 89 -27.25 2.00 -4.40
CA ASP A 89 -26.10 2.78 -3.97
C ASP A 89 -24.86 1.88 -3.99
N ARG A 90 -23.91 2.18 -4.89
CA ARG A 90 -22.73 1.33 -5.18
C ARG A 90 -23.08 -0.14 -5.44
N PRO A 91 -23.73 -0.46 -6.57
CA PRO A 91 -24.12 -1.83 -6.88
C PRO A 91 -22.93 -2.79 -7.08
N GLY A 92 -21.70 -2.26 -7.27
CA GLY A 92 -20.46 -3.04 -7.30
C GLY A 92 -20.16 -3.72 -5.96
N LEU A 93 -20.26 -2.98 -4.84
CA LEU A 93 -20.14 -3.55 -3.48
C LEU A 93 -21.19 -4.63 -3.21
N VAL A 94 -22.44 -4.43 -3.66
CA VAL A 94 -23.49 -5.46 -3.56
C VAL A 94 -23.13 -6.72 -4.34
N ARG A 95 -22.52 -6.57 -5.54
CA ARG A 95 -22.03 -7.71 -6.33
C ARG A 95 -20.85 -8.41 -5.67
N MET A 96 -19.94 -7.66 -5.03
CA MET A 96 -18.82 -8.21 -4.25
C MET A 96 -19.32 -9.14 -3.16
N GLY A 97 -20.24 -8.68 -2.30
CA GLY A 97 -20.83 -9.52 -1.25
C GLY A 97 -21.67 -10.71 -1.75
N LYS A 98 -21.90 -10.80 -3.07
CA LYS A 98 -22.59 -11.92 -3.72
C LYS A 98 -21.68 -12.75 -4.63
N PHE A 99 -20.38 -12.45 -4.66
CA PHE A 99 -19.40 -13.08 -5.55
C PHE A 99 -19.84 -13.09 -7.03
N SER A 100 -20.43 -11.98 -7.48
CA SER A 100 -21.06 -11.84 -8.81
C SER A 100 -20.50 -10.65 -9.61
N ASN A 101 -19.24 -10.29 -9.32
CA ASN A 101 -18.58 -9.12 -9.87
C ASN A 101 -18.44 -9.13 -11.38
N TYR A 102 -18.46 -7.92 -11.95
CA TYR A 102 -18.03 -7.68 -13.30
C TYR A 102 -16.57 -7.25 -13.33
N THR A 103 -15.92 -7.48 -14.47
CA THR A 103 -14.50 -7.14 -14.68
C THR A 103 -14.24 -5.63 -14.63
N ASN A 104 -15.30 -4.81 -14.71
CA ASN A 104 -15.25 -3.35 -14.68
C ASN A 104 -15.98 -2.74 -13.48
N ASP A 105 -16.29 -3.53 -12.45
CA ASP A 105 -16.76 -2.99 -11.18
C ASP A 105 -15.69 -2.05 -10.58
N GLU A 106 -16.12 -0.89 -10.09
CA GLU A 106 -15.21 0.20 -9.74
C GLU A 106 -14.33 -0.14 -8.54
N GLU A 107 -14.89 -0.84 -7.56
CA GLU A 107 -14.21 -1.20 -6.31
C GLU A 107 -13.07 -2.21 -6.52
N PRO A 108 -13.30 -3.41 -7.13
CA PRO A 108 -12.19 -4.31 -7.43
C PRO A 108 -11.22 -3.72 -8.46
N LEU A 109 -11.65 -2.84 -9.38
CA LEU A 109 -10.70 -2.18 -10.28
C LEU A 109 -9.87 -1.11 -9.54
N GLY A 110 -10.44 -0.44 -8.54
CA GLY A 110 -9.80 0.56 -7.70
C GLY A 110 -8.67 -0.05 -6.87
N ILE A 111 -8.97 -1.12 -6.13
CA ILE A 111 -7.99 -1.87 -5.33
C ILE A 111 -6.82 -2.32 -6.21
N TRP A 112 -7.11 -2.95 -7.36
CA TRP A 112 -6.08 -3.39 -8.31
C TRP A 112 -5.15 -2.25 -8.72
N LYS A 113 -5.71 -1.12 -9.15
CA LYS A 113 -4.92 0.04 -9.61
C LYS A 113 -4.09 0.63 -8.49
N ASP A 114 -4.62 0.71 -7.27
CA ASP A 114 -3.92 1.32 -6.15
C ASP A 114 -2.73 0.45 -5.73
N ARG A 115 -2.94 -0.87 -5.60
CA ARG A 115 -1.84 -1.76 -5.20
C ARG A 115 -0.75 -1.85 -6.25
N PHE A 116 -1.09 -1.90 -7.54
CA PHE A 116 -0.08 -1.83 -8.59
C PHE A 116 0.60 -0.46 -8.69
N THR A 117 -0.05 0.62 -8.28
CA THR A 117 0.61 1.94 -8.16
C THR A 117 1.64 1.95 -7.02
N GLY A 118 1.30 1.38 -5.87
CA GLY A 118 2.22 1.19 -4.75
C GLY A 118 3.42 0.33 -5.13
N ILE A 119 3.18 -0.79 -5.81
CA ILE A 119 4.22 -1.68 -6.35
C ILE A 119 5.11 -0.94 -7.36
N TYR A 120 4.53 -0.14 -8.26
CA TYR A 120 5.29 0.67 -9.21
C TYR A 120 6.20 1.67 -8.49
N ARG A 121 5.68 2.43 -7.51
CA ARG A 121 6.47 3.40 -6.72
C ARG A 121 7.62 2.70 -5.99
N ALA A 122 7.37 1.53 -5.39
CA ALA A 122 8.39 0.73 -4.73
C ALA A 122 9.45 0.22 -5.71
N ASN A 123 9.05 -0.35 -6.84
CA ASN A 123 9.97 -0.82 -7.87
C ASN A 123 10.83 0.31 -8.45
N LEU A 124 10.24 1.48 -8.66
CA LEU A 124 10.96 2.66 -9.14
C LEU A 124 12.03 3.08 -8.13
N PHE A 125 11.67 3.19 -6.85
CA PHE A 125 12.64 3.48 -5.79
C PHE A 125 13.76 2.42 -5.75
N LEU A 126 13.42 1.14 -5.70
CA LEU A 126 14.40 0.04 -5.63
C LEU A 126 15.32 -0.02 -6.86
N THR A 127 14.88 0.46 -8.02
CA THR A 127 15.71 0.56 -9.23
C THR A 127 16.68 1.74 -9.18
N LYS A 128 16.32 2.82 -8.46
CA LYS A 128 17.08 4.09 -8.48
C LYS A 128 17.93 4.30 -7.22
N VAL A 129 17.63 3.61 -6.12
CA VAL A 129 18.24 3.84 -4.80
C VAL A 129 19.76 3.71 -4.80
N ASP A 130 20.33 2.85 -5.65
CA ASP A 130 21.79 2.70 -5.78
C ASP A 130 22.49 3.92 -6.38
N GLY A 131 21.77 4.76 -7.12
CA GLY A 131 22.30 6.00 -7.70
C GLY A 131 22.17 7.24 -6.80
N VAL A 132 21.55 7.11 -5.63
CA VAL A 132 21.36 8.21 -4.68
C VAL A 132 22.63 8.41 -3.84
N ASP A 133 23.01 9.66 -3.63
CA ASP A 133 24.10 10.03 -2.71
C ASP A 133 23.62 9.98 -1.25
N PHE A 134 23.89 8.84 -0.60
CA PHE A 134 23.65 8.63 0.83
C PHE A 134 24.89 8.95 1.64
N LYS A 135 24.71 9.62 2.80
CA LYS A 135 25.80 9.85 3.76
C LYS A 135 26.12 8.61 4.57
N THR A 136 25.17 7.69 4.69
CA THR A 136 25.26 6.47 5.51
C THR A 136 24.59 5.30 4.80
N GLU A 137 25.23 4.13 4.79
CA GLU A 137 24.63 2.89 4.27
C GLU A 137 23.44 2.42 5.11
N GLU A 138 23.41 2.78 6.40
CA GLU A 138 22.31 2.46 7.31
C GLU A 138 20.99 3.08 6.86
N LEU A 139 21.02 4.35 6.42
CA LEU A 139 19.82 5.02 5.89
C LEU A 139 19.37 4.39 4.57
N LYS A 140 20.32 4.11 3.65
CA LYS A 140 20.02 3.42 2.39
C LYS A 140 19.36 2.06 2.64
N THR A 141 19.94 1.28 3.54
CA THR A 141 19.45 -0.05 3.93
C THR A 141 18.05 0.03 4.53
N ARG A 142 17.83 0.97 5.45
CA ARG A 142 16.52 1.21 6.06
C ARG A 142 15.46 1.59 5.01
N LEU A 143 15.73 2.57 4.15
CA LEU A 143 14.77 3.00 3.13
C LEU A 143 14.48 1.90 2.10
N THR A 144 15.49 1.09 1.76
CA THR A 144 15.32 -0.13 0.94
C THR A 144 14.41 -1.13 1.63
N ALA A 145 14.62 -1.38 2.93
CA ALA A 145 13.80 -2.27 3.73
C ALA A 145 12.35 -1.80 3.84
N GLU A 146 12.11 -0.49 4.02
CA GLU A 146 10.77 0.10 4.03
C GLU A 146 10.06 -0.06 2.67
N ALA A 147 10.75 0.19 1.55
CA ALA A 147 10.18 0.01 0.22
C ALA A 147 9.84 -1.46 -0.09
N ARG A 148 10.70 -2.41 0.34
CA ARG A 148 10.42 -3.85 0.21
C ARG A 148 9.24 -4.27 1.08
N PHE A 149 9.17 -3.83 2.34
CA PHE A 149 8.01 -4.07 3.22
C PHE A 149 6.70 -3.67 2.53
N LEU A 150 6.64 -2.46 1.98
CA LEU A 150 5.45 -1.94 1.31
C LEU A 150 5.12 -2.72 0.03
N ARG A 151 6.12 -3.09 -0.78
CA ARG A 151 5.90 -3.93 -1.96
C ARG A 151 5.31 -5.29 -1.59
N GLY A 152 5.86 -5.92 -0.55
CA GLY A 152 5.35 -7.18 0.00
C GLY A 152 3.92 -7.03 0.52
N TYR A 153 3.62 -5.93 1.23
CA TYR A 153 2.29 -5.58 1.71
C TYR A 153 1.27 -5.50 0.55
N PHE A 154 1.57 -4.73 -0.49
CA PHE A 154 0.66 -4.56 -1.63
C PHE A 154 0.45 -5.85 -2.43
N TYR A 155 1.51 -6.65 -2.61
CA TYR A 155 1.38 -7.96 -3.24
C TYR A 155 0.55 -8.93 -2.41
N PHE A 156 0.69 -8.89 -1.08
CA PHE A 156 -0.09 -9.74 -0.19
C PHE A 156 -1.58 -9.43 -0.28
N GLU A 157 -1.96 -8.16 -0.27
CA GLU A 157 -3.35 -7.77 -0.46
C GLU A 157 -3.91 -8.18 -1.84
N LEU A 158 -3.10 -8.07 -2.90
CA LEU A 158 -3.48 -8.52 -4.24
C LEU A 158 -3.71 -10.04 -4.30
N VAL A 159 -2.81 -10.86 -3.78
CA VAL A 159 -2.96 -12.32 -3.85
C VAL A 159 -4.15 -12.81 -3.01
N GLN A 160 -4.48 -12.12 -1.91
CA GLN A 160 -5.67 -12.42 -1.10
C GLN A 160 -6.98 -12.15 -1.86
N PHE A 161 -7.03 -11.09 -2.68
CA PHE A 161 -8.25 -10.71 -3.40
C PHE A 161 -8.42 -11.38 -4.76
N TYR A 162 -7.33 -11.55 -5.50
CA TYR A 162 -7.39 -11.97 -6.91
C TYR A 162 -6.76 -13.34 -7.16
N GLY A 163 -6.02 -13.88 -6.19
CA GLY A 163 -5.22 -15.08 -6.38
C GLY A 163 -4.08 -14.83 -7.37
N ASN A 164 -4.31 -15.17 -8.64
CA ASN A 164 -3.29 -15.10 -9.68
C ASN A 164 -3.07 -13.65 -10.15
N VAL A 165 -1.88 -13.09 -9.89
CA VAL A 165 -1.52 -11.72 -10.28
C VAL A 165 -0.18 -11.66 -11.03
N PRO A 166 0.04 -10.66 -11.90
CA PRO A 166 1.36 -10.43 -12.51
C PRO A 166 2.43 -10.08 -11.48
N LEU A 167 3.60 -10.73 -11.58
CA LEU A 167 4.76 -10.44 -10.75
C LEU A 167 5.69 -9.45 -11.48
N ILE A 168 5.62 -8.18 -11.08
CA ILE A 168 6.32 -7.04 -11.68
C ILE A 168 7.29 -6.48 -10.63
N LEU A 169 8.59 -6.61 -10.88
CA LEU A 169 9.65 -6.26 -9.91
C LEU A 169 10.52 -5.08 -10.36
N LYS A 170 10.17 -4.45 -11.48
CA LYS A 170 10.82 -3.28 -12.04
C LYS A 170 9.79 -2.40 -12.76
N PRO A 171 10.07 -1.10 -12.96
CA PRO A 171 9.27 -0.28 -13.87
C PRO A 171 9.21 -0.90 -15.27
N LEU A 172 8.02 -0.91 -15.87
CA LEU A 172 7.78 -1.46 -17.21
C LEU A 172 7.87 -0.37 -18.27
N THR A 173 8.46 -0.71 -19.40
CA THR A 173 8.33 0.04 -20.66
C THR A 173 7.03 -0.31 -21.37
N PRO A 174 6.51 0.53 -22.31
CA PRO A 174 5.27 0.24 -23.01
C PRO A 174 5.22 -1.12 -23.72
N SER A 175 6.37 -1.61 -24.22
CA SER A 175 6.48 -2.94 -24.83
C SER A 175 6.33 -4.09 -23.84
N GLU A 176 6.47 -3.84 -22.55
CA GLU A 176 6.37 -4.83 -21.48
C GLU A 176 4.98 -4.83 -20.80
N TYR A 177 4.04 -3.93 -21.14
CA TYR A 177 2.77 -3.82 -20.41
C TYR A 177 1.89 -5.08 -20.45
N GLN A 178 2.06 -5.93 -21.46
CA GLN A 178 1.39 -7.22 -21.51
C GLN A 178 2.11 -8.22 -20.59
N GLN A 179 1.68 -8.25 -19.33
CA GLN A 179 2.17 -9.20 -18.34
C GLN A 179 1.17 -10.33 -18.14
N ALA A 180 1.66 -11.58 -18.14
CA ALA A 180 0.87 -12.72 -17.73
C ALA A 180 0.79 -12.78 -16.19
N ALA A 181 -0.25 -13.44 -15.67
CA ALA A 181 -0.25 -13.80 -14.26
C ALA A 181 0.92 -14.76 -13.97
N ALA A 182 1.58 -14.56 -12.82
CA ALA A 182 2.63 -15.45 -12.35
C ALA A 182 2.03 -16.67 -11.64
N ASP A 183 2.85 -17.67 -11.38
CA ASP A 183 2.50 -18.73 -10.43
C ASP A 183 2.30 -18.09 -9.03
N PRO A 184 1.18 -18.35 -8.33
CA PRO A 184 0.97 -17.86 -6.98
C PRO A 184 2.11 -18.16 -6.02
N ALA A 185 2.77 -19.32 -6.15
CA ALA A 185 3.92 -19.67 -5.33
C ALA A 185 5.05 -18.65 -5.50
N ASP A 186 5.30 -18.17 -6.72
CA ASP A 186 6.33 -17.16 -6.99
C ASP A 186 5.97 -15.80 -6.39
N VAL A 187 4.68 -15.43 -6.41
CA VAL A 187 4.18 -14.20 -5.77
C VAL A 187 4.39 -14.28 -4.26
N TYR A 188 4.00 -15.39 -3.62
CA TYR A 188 4.22 -15.62 -2.19
C TYR A 188 5.71 -15.62 -1.82
N ASN A 189 6.56 -16.24 -2.63
CA ASN A 189 8.01 -16.24 -2.40
C ASN A 189 8.60 -14.82 -2.49
N GLN A 190 8.12 -14.00 -3.44
CA GLN A 190 8.56 -12.62 -3.51
C GLN A 190 8.11 -11.80 -2.29
N ILE A 191 6.86 -11.97 -1.84
CA ILE A 191 6.35 -11.35 -0.63
C ILE A 191 7.24 -11.73 0.57
N ALA A 192 7.54 -13.01 0.72
CA ALA A 192 8.38 -13.51 1.81
C ALA A 192 9.81 -12.97 1.74
N SER A 193 10.43 -12.91 0.55
CA SER A 193 11.76 -12.30 0.36
C SER A 193 11.78 -10.83 0.79
N ASP A 194 10.77 -10.07 0.38
CA ASP A 194 10.66 -8.65 0.73
C ASP A 194 10.45 -8.42 2.22
N LEU A 195 9.53 -9.16 2.85
CA LEU A 195 9.24 -9.02 4.28
C LEU A 195 10.36 -9.56 5.16
N TYR A 196 11.05 -10.62 4.74
CA TYR A 196 12.19 -11.14 5.50
C TYR A 196 13.39 -10.20 5.46
N TYR A 197 13.69 -9.61 4.30
CA TYR A 197 14.69 -8.55 4.22
C TYR A 197 14.30 -7.37 5.11
N ALA A 198 13.03 -6.95 5.08
CA ALA A 198 12.54 -5.88 5.93
C ALA A 198 12.68 -6.21 7.42
N TYR A 199 12.32 -7.43 7.84
CA TYR A 199 12.49 -7.90 9.21
C TYR A 199 13.95 -7.84 9.69
N GLN A 200 14.90 -8.12 8.82
CA GLN A 200 16.33 -8.10 9.16
C GLN A 200 16.93 -6.69 9.22
N ASN A 201 16.34 -5.72 8.51
CA ASN A 201 16.99 -4.43 8.22
C ASN A 201 16.20 -3.20 8.71
N LEU A 202 14.94 -3.37 9.11
CA LEU A 202 14.16 -2.29 9.72
C LEU A 202 14.55 -2.09 11.19
N PRO A 203 14.43 -0.84 11.70
CA PRO A 203 14.66 -0.57 13.10
C PRO A 203 13.62 -1.26 14.00
N ALA A 204 14.04 -1.68 15.19
CA ALA A 204 13.15 -2.21 16.23
C ALA A 204 12.30 -1.12 16.90
N THR A 205 12.78 0.12 16.93
CA THR A 205 12.09 1.25 17.55
C THR A 205 11.91 2.37 16.55
N ILE A 206 10.68 2.86 16.45
CA ILE A 206 10.31 4.02 15.62
C ILE A 206 10.24 5.26 16.50
N THR A 207 10.89 6.34 16.05
CA THR A 207 10.89 7.59 16.81
C THR A 207 9.50 8.26 16.79
N ALA A 208 9.22 9.12 17.77
CA ALA A 208 7.94 9.82 17.84
C ALA A 208 7.62 10.64 16.58
N ALA A 209 8.65 11.18 15.90
CA ALA A 209 8.51 11.97 14.68
C ALA A 209 8.21 11.13 13.43
N GLU A 210 8.42 9.81 13.51
CA GLU A 210 8.28 8.87 12.40
C GLU A 210 7.22 7.80 12.68
N LYS A 211 6.36 8.01 13.70
CA LYS A 211 5.25 7.11 14.01
C LYS A 211 4.45 6.78 12.74
N GLY A 212 4.09 5.51 12.61
CA GLY A 212 3.44 4.95 11.41
C GLY A 212 4.40 4.36 10.37
N ARG A 213 5.72 4.54 10.50
CA ARG A 213 6.67 3.79 9.68
C ARG A 213 6.76 2.32 10.11
N ALA A 214 7.05 1.45 9.16
CA ALA A 214 7.26 0.03 9.42
C ALA A 214 8.50 -0.21 10.29
N SER A 215 8.34 -1.02 11.33
CA SER A 215 9.42 -1.55 12.17
C SER A 215 9.80 -2.97 11.73
N LYS A 216 10.90 -3.53 12.27
CA LYS A 216 11.15 -4.98 12.06
C LYS A 216 9.97 -5.82 12.57
N TRP A 217 9.33 -5.42 13.66
CA TRP A 217 8.21 -6.16 14.24
C TRP A 217 7.00 -6.19 13.30
N ALA A 218 6.72 -5.08 12.62
CA ALA A 218 5.70 -5.03 11.57
C ALA A 218 5.99 -6.00 10.43
N ALA A 219 7.24 -6.04 9.95
CA ALA A 219 7.65 -6.95 8.89
C ALA A 219 7.59 -8.42 9.32
N GLY A 220 8.03 -8.74 10.54
CA GLY A 220 7.98 -10.10 11.09
C GLY A 220 6.54 -10.59 11.30
N ALA A 221 5.67 -9.75 11.87
CA ALA A 221 4.26 -10.07 12.08
C ALA A 221 3.53 -10.29 10.75
N LEU A 222 3.81 -9.47 9.74
CA LEU A 222 3.23 -9.64 8.41
C LEU A 222 3.77 -10.91 7.72
N LEU A 223 5.05 -11.21 7.86
CA LEU A 223 5.64 -12.45 7.33
C LEU A 223 5.00 -13.70 7.95
N ALA A 224 4.76 -13.69 9.26
CA ALA A 224 4.05 -14.76 9.94
C ALA A 224 2.62 -14.93 9.41
N ARG A 225 1.89 -13.83 9.18
CA ARG A 225 0.56 -13.86 8.54
C ARG A 225 0.63 -14.41 7.12
N VAL A 226 1.61 -13.99 6.31
CA VAL A 226 1.82 -14.50 4.95
C VAL A 226 2.07 -16.01 4.97
N TYR A 227 2.86 -16.52 5.92
CA TYR A 227 3.10 -17.95 6.07
C TYR A 227 1.81 -18.73 6.34
N LEU A 228 0.98 -18.24 7.27
CA LEU A 228 -0.32 -18.86 7.58
C LEU A 228 -1.24 -18.88 6.36
N PHE A 229 -1.36 -17.75 5.65
CA PHE A 229 -2.16 -17.66 4.43
C PHE A 229 -1.62 -18.56 3.32
N HIS A 230 -0.31 -18.65 3.15
CA HIS A 230 0.32 -19.55 2.18
C HIS A 230 -0.01 -21.03 2.49
N LYS A 231 0.16 -21.46 3.75
CA LYS A 231 -0.11 -22.85 4.17
C LYS A 231 -1.59 -23.22 4.13
N GLY A 232 -2.47 -22.28 4.45
CA GLY A 232 -3.93 -22.45 4.41
C GLY A 232 -4.53 -22.15 3.05
N TYR A 233 -4.76 -20.86 2.78
CA TYR A 233 -5.39 -20.36 1.55
C TYR A 233 -4.56 -20.70 0.29
N GLY A 234 -3.25 -20.49 0.30
CA GLY A 234 -2.38 -20.79 -0.83
C GLY A 234 -2.44 -22.25 -1.25
N LYS A 235 -2.32 -23.17 -0.29
CA LYS A 235 -2.42 -24.62 -0.55
C LYS A 235 -3.84 -25.08 -0.89
N GLY A 236 -4.85 -24.55 -0.21
CA GLY A 236 -6.23 -25.04 -0.32
C GLY A 236 -7.05 -24.42 -1.46
N VAL A 237 -6.74 -23.18 -1.85
CA VAL A 237 -7.50 -22.40 -2.85
C VAL A 237 -6.67 -22.12 -4.10
N LEU A 238 -5.37 -21.87 -3.95
CA LEU A 238 -4.47 -21.54 -5.08
C LEU A 238 -3.60 -22.72 -5.53
N ASP A 239 -3.85 -23.92 -5.01
CA ASP A 239 -3.13 -25.17 -5.34
C ASP A 239 -1.60 -25.08 -5.17
N ILE A 240 -1.10 -24.24 -4.26
CA ILE A 240 0.34 -24.13 -3.98
C ILE A 240 0.81 -25.37 -3.22
N THR A 241 1.73 -26.13 -3.82
CA THR A 241 2.26 -27.39 -3.24
C THR A 241 3.67 -27.28 -2.68
N THR A 242 4.35 -26.17 -2.95
CA THR A 242 5.72 -25.90 -2.50
C THR A 242 5.73 -25.22 -1.12
N ASP A 243 6.86 -25.28 -0.43
CA ASP A 243 7.06 -24.49 0.79
C ASP A 243 7.39 -23.03 0.47
N LEU A 244 7.04 -22.12 1.38
CA LEU A 244 7.31 -20.70 1.27
C LEU A 244 8.82 -20.43 1.35
N LYS A 245 9.35 -19.62 0.44
CA LYS A 245 10.78 -19.29 0.36
C LYS A 245 11.04 -17.79 0.34
N ALA A 246 12.13 -17.37 0.96
CA ALA A 246 12.78 -16.08 0.75
C ALA A 246 14.20 -16.33 0.27
N ASP A 247 14.47 -16.05 -1.01
CA ASP A 247 15.75 -16.32 -1.65
C ASP A 247 16.14 -17.81 -1.45
N ASP A 248 17.27 -18.09 -0.79
CA ASP A 248 17.73 -19.45 -0.49
C ASP A 248 17.10 -20.07 0.77
N LYS A 249 16.36 -19.29 1.58
CA LYS A 249 15.72 -19.77 2.83
C LYS A 249 14.35 -20.35 2.52
N THR A 250 14.13 -21.60 2.92
CA THR A 250 12.76 -22.17 3.04
C THR A 250 12.26 -21.95 4.47
N PHE A 251 11.05 -21.40 4.63
CA PHE A 251 10.44 -21.20 5.94
C PHE A 251 9.75 -22.46 6.45
N THR A 252 10.04 -22.81 7.69
CA THR A 252 9.36 -23.85 8.46
C THR A 252 8.44 -23.22 9.51
N GLU A 253 7.57 -24.03 10.12
CA GLU A 253 6.72 -23.59 11.24
C GLU A 253 7.60 -23.05 12.39
N THR A 254 8.68 -23.77 12.73
CA THR A 254 9.64 -23.36 13.76
C THR A 254 10.34 -22.03 13.45
N ASP A 255 10.64 -21.73 12.18
CA ASP A 255 11.18 -20.41 11.81
C ASP A 255 10.19 -19.29 12.12
N ILE A 256 8.91 -19.51 11.86
CA ILE A 256 7.85 -18.53 12.08
C ILE A 256 7.52 -18.39 13.57
N GLU A 257 7.47 -19.49 14.31
CA GLU A 257 7.36 -19.49 15.77
C GLU A 257 8.48 -18.66 16.40
N THR A 258 9.73 -18.85 15.96
CA THR A 258 10.88 -18.07 16.45
C THR A 258 10.71 -16.57 16.20
N ILE A 259 10.16 -16.17 15.05
CA ILE A 259 9.90 -14.75 14.74
C ILE A 259 8.78 -14.20 15.64
N ILE A 260 7.70 -14.97 15.84
CA ILE A 260 6.59 -14.59 16.71
C ILE A 260 7.07 -14.44 18.16
N ASP A 261 7.86 -15.39 18.65
CA ASP A 261 8.41 -15.36 20.00
C ASP A 261 9.34 -14.14 20.19
N ASP A 262 10.20 -13.81 19.21
CA ASP A 262 11.03 -12.59 19.28
C ASP A 262 10.15 -11.32 19.35
N ILE A 263 9.03 -11.28 18.62
CA ILE A 263 8.09 -10.15 18.69
C ILE A 263 7.47 -10.09 20.10
N VAL A 264 6.96 -11.20 20.62
CA VAL A 264 6.29 -11.25 21.94
C VAL A 264 7.26 -10.87 23.06
N GLU A 265 8.49 -11.34 23.00
CA GLU A 265 9.48 -11.13 24.06
C GLU A 265 10.16 -9.75 23.99
N ASN A 266 10.45 -9.26 22.78
CA ASN A 266 11.41 -8.16 22.60
C ASN A 266 10.84 -6.92 21.91
N SER A 267 9.62 -6.95 21.38
CA SER A 267 9.09 -5.78 20.65
C SER A 267 8.65 -4.62 21.56
N GLY A 268 8.32 -4.92 22.82
CA GLY A 268 7.71 -3.98 23.74
C GLY A 268 6.22 -3.72 23.46
N HIS A 269 5.61 -4.43 22.50
CA HIS A 269 4.17 -4.46 22.31
C HIS A 269 3.48 -5.34 23.36
N GLY A 270 2.17 -5.15 23.51
CA GLY A 270 1.34 -5.90 24.43
C GLY A 270 -0.12 -5.55 24.29
N LEU A 271 -0.97 -6.30 24.98
CA LEU A 271 -2.41 -6.06 24.94
C LEU A 271 -2.76 -4.76 25.69
N VAL A 272 -3.66 -3.97 25.12
CA VAL A 272 -4.26 -2.87 25.88
C VAL A 272 -5.17 -3.44 26.98
N PRO A 273 -5.19 -2.87 28.20
CA PRO A 273 -6.00 -3.43 29.29
C PRO A 273 -7.52 -3.39 29.04
N ASP A 274 -7.96 -2.46 28.20
CA ASP A 274 -9.36 -2.25 27.84
C ASP A 274 -9.48 -2.21 26.32
N TYR A 275 -10.32 -3.10 25.79
CA TYR A 275 -10.55 -3.26 24.36
C TYR A 275 -11.04 -1.97 23.68
N ALA A 276 -11.81 -1.14 24.38
CA ALA A 276 -12.26 0.15 23.84
C ALA A 276 -11.09 1.09 23.50
N ASN A 277 -9.94 0.92 24.17
CA ASN A 277 -8.75 1.73 23.93
C ASN A 277 -7.93 1.29 22.71
N LEU A 278 -8.38 0.29 21.95
CA LEU A 278 -7.85 0.03 20.62
C LEU A 278 -8.22 1.15 19.63
N TRP A 279 -9.36 1.79 19.85
CA TRP A 279 -9.99 2.70 18.90
C TRP A 279 -9.90 4.16 19.36
N GLY A 280 -10.15 5.06 18.41
CA GLY A 280 -10.25 6.50 18.67
C GLY A 280 -8.95 7.28 18.49
N VAL A 281 -9.11 8.57 18.17
CA VAL A 281 -8.00 9.46 17.78
C VAL A 281 -6.95 9.66 18.88
N ALA A 282 -7.32 9.48 20.14
CA ALA A 282 -6.43 9.59 21.29
C ALA A 282 -5.52 8.36 21.48
N ASN A 283 -5.89 7.22 20.88
CA ASN A 283 -5.27 5.92 21.09
C ASN A 283 -4.46 5.41 19.87
N LYS A 284 -4.15 6.28 18.92
CA LYS A 284 -3.32 5.94 17.76
C LYS A 284 -1.96 5.42 18.17
N ASN A 285 -1.46 4.40 17.48
CA ASN A 285 -0.18 3.75 17.75
C ASN A 285 -0.07 3.32 19.24
N ASN A 286 -1.14 2.75 19.79
CA ASN A 286 -1.19 2.21 21.15
C ASN A 286 -0.26 1.00 21.33
N LEU A 287 -0.24 0.44 22.54
CA LEU A 287 0.64 -0.67 22.92
C LEU A 287 0.48 -1.91 22.03
N GLU A 288 -0.71 -2.17 21.51
CA GLU A 288 -1.04 -3.35 20.70
C GLU A 288 -0.81 -3.10 19.19
N SER A 289 -0.72 -1.84 18.78
CA SER A 289 -0.52 -1.44 17.38
C SER A 289 0.92 -1.65 16.91
N ILE A 290 1.19 -2.81 16.29
CA ILE A 290 2.48 -3.12 15.65
C ILE A 290 2.72 -2.28 14.38
N PHE A 291 1.67 -2.07 13.59
CA PHE A 291 1.67 -1.21 12.41
C PHE A 291 0.27 -0.65 12.16
N GLU A 292 0.16 0.65 11.96
CA GLU A 292 -1.11 1.36 11.74
C GLU A 292 -0.95 2.30 10.54
N ILE A 293 -1.92 2.28 9.62
CA ILE A 293 -2.00 3.22 8.51
C ILE A 293 -2.39 4.59 9.08
N GLN A 294 -1.53 5.59 8.88
CA GLN A 294 -1.71 6.90 9.50
C GLN A 294 -2.66 7.76 8.67
N HIS A 295 -3.89 7.93 9.14
CA HIS A 295 -4.85 8.86 8.56
C HIS A 295 -4.89 10.22 9.30
N THR A 296 -5.28 11.27 8.59
CA THR A 296 -5.45 12.65 9.07
C THR A 296 -6.84 13.21 8.73
N HIS A 297 -7.32 14.15 9.55
CA HIS A 297 -8.57 14.88 9.31
C HIS A 297 -8.43 15.95 8.20
N LYS A 298 -7.24 16.08 7.60
CA LYS A 298 -6.93 17.06 6.53
C LYS A 298 -7.20 16.53 5.12
N ALA A 299 -7.99 15.47 4.99
CA ALA A 299 -8.35 14.93 3.70
C ALA A 299 -9.11 15.96 2.85
N ASP A 300 -8.82 16.00 1.56
CA ASP A 300 -9.53 16.89 0.63
C ASP A 300 -10.93 16.31 0.37
N TRP A 301 -11.93 16.90 1.03
CA TRP A 301 -13.32 16.48 0.92
C TRP A 301 -13.95 16.91 -0.41
N GLY A 302 -14.67 15.99 -1.06
CA GLY A 302 -15.55 16.30 -2.20
C GLY A 302 -15.02 15.92 -3.58
N ASP A 303 -13.78 15.43 -3.70
CA ASP A 303 -13.27 14.82 -4.95
C ASP A 303 -13.06 13.30 -4.77
N TRP A 304 -14.11 12.55 -5.08
CA TRP A 304 -14.18 11.10 -4.86
C TRP A 304 -13.48 10.26 -5.93
N VAL A 305 -12.90 10.92 -6.94
CA VAL A 305 -12.05 10.29 -7.95
C VAL A 305 -10.57 10.55 -7.62
N TRP A 306 -10.28 11.56 -6.80
CA TRP A 306 -8.93 11.94 -6.43
C TRP A 306 -8.35 11.09 -5.29
N ARG A 307 -7.73 9.98 -5.68
CA ARG A 307 -7.17 9.00 -4.73
C ARG A 307 -6.04 9.56 -3.88
N ASN A 308 -5.16 10.39 -4.44
CA ASN A 308 -4.08 10.96 -3.64
C ASN A 308 -4.57 12.09 -2.71
N GLY A 309 -5.86 12.41 -2.70
CA GLY A 309 -6.48 13.31 -1.71
C GLY A 309 -7.10 12.56 -0.53
N THR A 310 -7.11 11.23 -0.55
CA THR A 310 -7.73 10.41 0.52
C THR A 310 -6.77 10.20 1.67
N GLU A 311 -6.48 11.28 2.40
CA GLU A 311 -5.63 11.23 3.60
C GLU A 311 -6.43 10.88 4.87
N GLY A 312 -7.75 10.80 4.76
CA GLY A 312 -8.67 10.52 5.87
C GLY A 312 -9.03 9.05 5.97
N ASN A 313 -9.57 8.63 7.11
CA ASN A 313 -10.11 7.29 7.26
C ASN A 313 -11.58 7.28 6.84
N TRP A 314 -11.85 6.80 5.63
CA TRP A 314 -13.20 6.78 5.04
C TRP A 314 -14.13 5.76 5.68
N THR A 315 -13.61 4.72 6.34
CA THR A 315 -14.41 3.76 7.10
C THR A 315 -15.39 4.45 8.04
N VAL A 316 -14.92 5.51 8.72
CA VAL A 316 -15.73 6.23 9.71
C VAL A 316 -17.00 6.80 9.08
N VAL A 317 -16.89 7.46 7.91
CA VAL A 317 -18.08 7.99 7.21
C VAL A 317 -18.88 6.89 6.52
N MET A 318 -18.22 5.84 6.01
CA MET A 318 -18.90 4.72 5.35
C MET A 318 -19.85 4.01 6.30
N SER A 319 -19.41 3.69 7.52
CA SER A 319 -20.17 2.89 8.48
C SER A 319 -21.21 3.69 9.28
N GLY A 320 -21.02 5.00 9.43
CA GLY A 320 -21.88 5.81 10.31
C GLY A 320 -23.36 5.81 9.89
N PHE A 321 -24.25 6.06 10.86
CA PHE A 321 -25.68 6.15 10.59
C PHE A 321 -26.01 7.28 9.62
N ARG A 322 -26.87 6.98 8.65
CA ARG A 322 -27.25 7.96 7.63
C ARG A 322 -28.37 8.84 8.15
N GLY A 323 -28.17 10.16 8.04
CA GLY A 323 -29.20 11.15 8.32
C GLY A 323 -29.53 11.31 9.80
N VAL A 324 -28.61 10.95 10.70
CA VAL A 324 -28.75 11.21 12.13
C VAL A 324 -28.38 12.66 12.44
N GLU A 325 -29.15 13.27 13.34
CA GLU A 325 -28.84 14.55 13.99
C GLU A 325 -28.75 14.23 15.48
N ASP A 326 -27.53 13.98 15.96
CA ASP A 326 -27.25 13.48 17.29
C ASP A 326 -26.06 14.23 17.93
N PRO A 327 -26.05 14.50 19.25
CA PRO A 327 -24.95 15.20 19.90
C PRO A 327 -23.65 14.37 20.03
N ILE A 328 -23.73 13.05 19.86
CA ILE A 328 -22.62 12.09 20.00
C ILE A 328 -22.20 11.57 18.61
N TYR A 329 -23.16 11.25 17.74
CA TYR A 329 -22.89 10.64 16.43
C TYR A 329 -22.98 11.64 15.27
N GLU A 330 -21.97 11.62 14.41
CA GLU A 330 -22.00 12.31 13.12
C GLU A 330 -22.66 11.45 12.04
N SER A 331 -23.35 12.09 11.09
CA SER A 331 -23.99 11.35 10.00
C SER A 331 -22.98 10.72 9.05
N GLY A 332 -23.10 9.41 8.86
CA GLY A 332 -22.39 8.63 7.84
C GLY A 332 -23.28 8.21 6.67
N TRP A 333 -22.89 7.14 5.98
CA TRP A 333 -23.54 6.63 4.76
C TRP A 333 -24.16 5.23 4.92
N SER A 334 -24.06 4.61 6.09
CA SER A 334 -24.67 3.31 6.42
C SER A 334 -24.29 2.18 5.47
N PHE A 335 -23.07 2.21 4.95
CA PHE A 335 -22.43 1.02 4.38
C PHE A 335 -22.01 0.08 5.52
N GLN A 336 -21.73 -1.19 5.20
CA GLN A 336 -21.34 -2.23 6.17
C GLN A 336 -22.23 -2.38 7.42
N PRO A 337 -23.58 -2.38 7.33
CA PRO A 337 -24.38 -2.81 8.47
C PRO A 337 -24.04 -4.26 8.82
N ALA A 338 -23.76 -4.51 10.11
CA ALA A 338 -23.39 -5.81 10.64
C ALA A 338 -24.46 -6.86 10.34
N SER A 339 -24.03 -8.08 10.03
CA SER A 339 -24.93 -9.21 9.87
C SER A 339 -25.39 -9.71 11.24
N GLN A 340 -26.58 -10.31 11.30
CA GLN A 340 -27.04 -10.95 12.54
C GLN A 340 -26.11 -12.10 12.94
N SER A 341 -25.48 -12.77 11.95
CA SER A 341 -24.50 -13.83 12.23
C SER A 341 -23.35 -13.29 13.05
N LEU A 342 -22.75 -12.15 12.66
CA LEU A 342 -21.68 -11.51 13.44
C LEU A 342 -22.17 -11.11 14.83
N VAL A 343 -23.37 -10.55 14.95
CA VAL A 343 -23.96 -10.16 16.24
C VAL A 343 -24.10 -11.38 17.17
N ASP A 344 -24.51 -12.52 16.63
CA ASP A 344 -24.72 -13.75 17.39
C ASP A 344 -23.42 -14.45 17.82
N GLU A 345 -22.25 -14.06 17.27
CA GLU A 345 -20.93 -14.56 17.70
C GLU A 345 -20.48 -13.97 19.06
N PHE A 346 -21.09 -12.86 19.50
CA PHE A 346 -20.75 -12.26 20.80
C PHE A 346 -21.45 -12.97 21.95
N GLU A 347 -20.67 -13.48 22.89
CA GLU A 347 -21.22 -14.09 24.11
C GLU A 347 -21.93 -13.05 25.00
N PRO A 348 -22.96 -13.44 25.79
CA PRO A 348 -23.60 -12.53 26.72
C PRO A 348 -22.59 -11.88 27.70
N GLY A 349 -22.50 -10.55 27.67
CA GLY A 349 -21.58 -9.79 28.51
C GLY A 349 -20.17 -9.60 27.94
N ASP A 350 -19.95 -9.98 26.68
CA ASP A 350 -18.69 -9.70 25.98
C ASP A 350 -18.45 -8.19 25.87
N PRO A 351 -17.37 -7.65 26.45
CA PRO A 351 -17.08 -6.21 26.43
C PRO A 351 -16.77 -5.68 25.02
N ARG A 352 -16.50 -6.56 24.05
CA ARG A 352 -16.24 -6.19 22.66
C ARG A 352 -17.52 -5.82 21.92
N TYR A 353 -18.69 -6.31 22.34
CA TYR A 353 -19.95 -6.12 21.64
C TYR A 353 -20.29 -4.64 21.42
N SER A 354 -20.36 -3.85 22.50
CA SER A 354 -20.70 -2.42 22.44
C SER A 354 -19.64 -1.56 21.77
N VAL A 355 -18.44 -2.09 21.56
CA VAL A 355 -17.34 -1.39 20.88
C VAL A 355 -17.33 -1.71 19.38
N SER A 356 -17.78 -2.91 19.00
CA SER A 356 -17.78 -3.39 17.62
C SER A 356 -19.10 -3.18 16.89
N ILE A 357 -20.23 -3.24 17.60
CA ILE A 357 -21.58 -3.18 17.03
C ILE A 357 -22.27 -1.89 17.49
N LEU A 358 -22.67 -1.07 16.52
CA LEU A 358 -23.48 0.12 16.73
C LEU A 358 -24.97 -0.26 16.66
N ASP A 359 -25.56 -0.67 17.79
CA ASP A 359 -26.97 -1.08 17.86
C ASP A 359 -27.90 0.12 18.13
N ALA A 360 -28.53 0.62 17.05
CA ALA A 360 -29.45 1.75 17.10
C ALA A 360 -30.72 1.52 17.95
N ALA A 361 -31.05 0.28 18.32
CA ALA A 361 -32.19 -0.01 19.20
C ALA A 361 -31.81 -0.04 20.68
N ALA A 362 -30.53 -0.22 20.98
CA ALA A 362 -29.98 -0.24 22.33
C ALA A 362 -29.46 1.14 22.79
N GLU A 363 -29.07 1.99 21.85
CA GLU A 363 -28.77 3.42 22.01
C GLU A 363 -30.06 4.27 22.03
#